data_AF-A0A9P5Z4Q0-F1
#
_entry.id   AF-A0A9P5Z4Q0-F1
#
_cell.length_a   1.000
_cell.length_b   1.000
_cell.length_c   1.000
_cell.angle_alpha   90.00
_cell.angle_beta   90.00
_cell.angle_gamma   90.00
#
_symmetry.space_group_name_H-M   'P 1'
#
loop_
_entity.id
_entity.type
_entity.pdbx_description
1 polymer ?
#
loop_
_entity_poly.entity_id
_entity_poly.type
_entity_poly.pdbx_seq_one_letter_code
_entity_poly.pdbx_strand_id
1 'polypeptide(L)'
;MFSFASCFLVSTLLLGIARAAPVQFDRRIDQTISDSTKDWETACIKAGGTRDKCSDVAVTAFSALQEAAGVCAQQDGADSMIDLAKQFNSDPDMIRLAQIFVQQPRNSPEKKQIPYCQVAPKNPELNGLFHCQFAGSDFTSFEGDQTGNVPLGLTSLSPPGSCPAKPDGPVPDGVQLNTLVTEPVAV
;
A
#
# COMPACT_ATOMS: atom_id res chain seq x y z
N MET A 1 19.34 36.40 82.71
CA MET A 1 19.71 35.40 81.69
C MET A 1 18.42 34.79 81.16
N PHE A 2 17.92 35.26 80.00
CA PHE A 2 16.83 34.62 79.27
C PHE A 2 17.24 34.62 77.80
N SER A 3 17.48 33.41 77.28
CA SER A 3 17.96 33.17 75.92
C SER A 3 16.76 32.94 75.01
N PHE A 4 16.58 33.79 73.99
CA PHE A 4 15.62 33.58 72.92
C PHE A 4 16.22 32.60 71.90
N ALA A 5 15.66 31.39 71.81
CA ALA A 5 16.02 30.42 70.78
C ALA A 5 15.15 30.65 69.53
N SER A 6 15.72 31.29 68.50
CA SER A 6 15.10 31.37 67.17
C SER A 6 15.36 30.07 66.41
N CYS A 7 14.31 29.27 66.21
CA CYS A 7 14.32 28.11 65.33
C CYS A 7 14.05 28.57 63.88
N PHE A 8 15.08 28.63 63.04
CA PHE A 8 14.93 28.80 61.59
C PHE A 8 14.67 27.44 60.94
N LEU A 9 13.44 27.23 60.46
CA LEU A 9 13.07 26.10 59.60
C LEU A 9 13.42 26.44 58.15
N VAL A 10 14.50 25.87 57.62
CA VAL A 10 14.85 25.93 56.20
C VAL A 10 14.19 24.75 55.50
N SER A 11 13.16 25.01 54.67
CA SER A 11 12.51 24.00 53.84
C SER A 11 13.10 24.07 52.43
N THR A 12 13.94 23.10 52.08
CA THR A 12 14.50 22.94 50.73
C THR A 12 13.49 22.26 49.81
N LEU A 13 12.90 23.02 48.88
CA LEU A 13 12.14 22.47 47.75
C LEU A 13 13.12 21.88 46.72
N LEU A 14 13.10 20.56 46.56
CA LEU A 14 13.74 19.87 45.43
C LEU A 14 12.80 19.92 44.23
N LEU A 15 13.07 20.81 43.28
CA LEU A 15 12.43 20.80 41.95
C LEU A 15 13.09 19.70 41.10
N GLY A 16 12.44 18.53 41.06
CA GLY A 16 12.78 17.45 40.15
C GLY A 16 12.42 17.83 38.71
N ILE A 17 13.42 18.11 37.88
CA ILE A 17 13.25 18.32 36.44
C ILE A 17 13.08 16.94 35.78
N ALA A 18 11.83 16.51 35.58
CA ALA A 18 11.54 15.33 34.78
C ALA A 18 11.88 15.63 33.31
N ARG A 19 13.00 15.09 32.82
CA ARG A 19 13.29 15.07 31.38
C ARG A 19 12.45 13.97 30.76
N ALA A 20 11.31 14.32 30.17
CA ALA A 20 10.62 13.42 29.25
C ALA A 20 11.55 13.20 28.05
N ALA A 21 12.06 11.98 27.90
CA ALA A 21 12.77 11.59 26.68
C ALA A 21 11.77 11.69 25.50
N PRO A 22 12.19 12.23 24.34
CA PRO A 22 11.32 12.27 23.17
C PRO A 22 10.94 10.83 22.80
N VAL A 23 9.65 10.52 22.86
CA VAL A 23 9.11 9.28 22.34
C VAL A 23 9.25 9.35 20.82
N GLN A 24 10.21 8.61 20.26
CA GLN A 24 10.28 8.41 18.82
C GLN A 24 9.12 7.50 18.43
N PHE A 25 8.05 8.09 17.91
CA PHE A 25 7.00 7.34 17.26
C PHE A 25 7.51 6.95 15.86
N ASP A 26 7.75 5.67 15.65
CA ASP A 26 7.87 5.14 14.30
C ASP A 26 6.58 5.40 13.55
N ARG A 27 6.62 6.34 12.58
CA ARG A 27 5.45 6.63 11.75
C ARG A 27 5.13 5.38 10.91
N ARG A 28 3.87 4.93 10.96
CA ARG A 28 3.35 3.90 10.05
C ARG A 28 3.27 4.50 8.63
N ILE A 29 3.38 3.64 7.63
CA ILE A 29 3.15 4.03 6.23
C ILE A 29 1.70 4.50 6.10
N ASP A 30 1.49 5.69 5.52
CA ASP A 30 0.15 6.24 5.27
C ASP A 30 -0.52 5.50 4.09
N GLN A 31 -1.75 5.04 4.29
CA GLN A 31 -2.39 3.98 3.48
C GLN A 31 -3.90 4.19 3.40
N THR A 32 -4.36 4.84 2.33
CA THR A 32 -5.81 4.95 2.02
C THR A 32 -6.15 4.09 0.81
N ILE A 33 -6.45 2.81 1.06
CA ILE A 33 -6.63 1.82 -0.02
C ILE A 33 -7.88 2.07 -0.88
N SER A 34 -8.95 2.66 -0.32
CA SER A 34 -10.20 2.86 -1.06
C SER A 34 -10.07 3.78 -2.28
N ASP A 35 -9.10 4.70 -2.26
CA ASP A 35 -8.89 5.63 -3.36
C ASP A 35 -8.27 4.94 -4.60
N SER A 36 -7.64 3.76 -4.43
CA SER A 36 -6.95 3.06 -5.52
C SER A 36 -7.89 2.53 -6.61
N THR A 37 -9.20 2.43 -6.34
CA THR A 37 -10.18 1.88 -7.28
C THR A 37 -11.26 2.88 -7.70
N LYS A 38 -11.20 4.12 -7.19
CA LYS A 38 -12.24 5.14 -7.41
C LYS A 38 -12.40 5.51 -8.89
N ASP A 39 -11.28 5.68 -9.59
CA ASP A 39 -11.29 5.98 -11.02
C ASP A 39 -11.81 4.79 -11.83
N TRP A 40 -11.47 3.56 -11.41
CA TRP A 40 -11.96 2.34 -12.06
C TRP A 40 -13.47 2.18 -11.90
N GLU A 41 -14.01 2.41 -10.69
CA GLU A 41 -15.45 2.38 -10.45
C GLU A 41 -16.19 3.42 -11.32
N THR A 42 -15.61 4.62 -11.44
CA THR A 42 -16.13 5.69 -12.29
C THR A 42 -16.13 5.28 -13.77
N ALA A 43 -15.05 4.68 -14.26
CA ALA A 43 -14.95 4.15 -15.62
C ALA A 43 -15.99 3.04 -15.87
N CYS A 44 -16.15 2.12 -14.91
CA CYS A 44 -17.15 1.04 -14.98
C CYS A 44 -18.59 1.56 -15.12
N ILE A 45 -18.97 2.56 -14.32
CA ILE A 45 -20.30 3.18 -14.41
C ILE A 45 -20.47 3.88 -15.76
N LYS A 46 -19.45 4.60 -16.24
CA LYS A 46 -19.45 5.26 -17.55
C LYS A 46 -19.58 4.26 -18.70
N ALA A 47 -19.00 3.08 -18.58
CA ALA A 47 -19.07 1.99 -19.55
C ALA A 47 -20.45 1.28 -19.58
N GLY A 48 -21.37 1.64 -18.67
CA GLY A 48 -22.72 1.12 -18.61
C GLY A 48 -23.00 0.15 -17.46
N GLY A 49 -22.05 -0.05 -16.54
CA GLY A 49 -22.26 -0.84 -15.34
C GLY A 49 -23.20 -0.17 -14.33
N THR A 50 -23.93 -0.97 -13.55
CA THR A 50 -24.71 -0.46 -12.42
C THR A 50 -23.76 -0.06 -11.28
N ARG A 51 -24.17 0.93 -10.49
CA ARG A 51 -23.39 1.39 -9.32
C ARG A 51 -23.02 0.23 -8.39
N ASP A 52 -23.99 -0.62 -8.04
CA ASP A 52 -23.77 -1.75 -7.14
C ASP A 52 -22.76 -2.74 -7.71
N LYS A 53 -22.88 -3.09 -9.00
CA LYS A 53 -21.96 -4.04 -9.63
C LYS A 53 -20.53 -3.52 -9.69
N CYS A 54 -20.35 -2.24 -10.04
CA CYS A 54 -19.04 -1.60 -10.09
C CYS A 54 -18.46 -1.44 -8.67
N SER A 55 -19.26 -1.00 -7.71
CA SER A 55 -18.84 -0.84 -6.31
C SER A 55 -18.46 -2.17 -5.67
N ASP A 56 -19.20 -3.26 -5.92
CA ASP A 56 -18.90 -4.57 -5.34
C ASP A 56 -17.51 -5.08 -5.78
N VAL A 57 -17.19 -4.92 -7.07
CA VAL A 57 -15.87 -5.30 -7.61
C VAL A 57 -14.78 -4.38 -7.07
N ALA A 58 -15.01 -3.06 -7.05
CA ALA A 58 -14.05 -2.08 -6.54
C ALA A 58 -13.72 -2.30 -5.06
N VAL A 59 -14.75 -2.52 -4.21
CA VAL A 59 -14.60 -2.76 -2.78
C VAL A 59 -13.85 -4.05 -2.50
N THR A 60 -14.21 -5.12 -3.21
CA THR A 60 -13.51 -6.40 -3.08
C THR A 60 -12.04 -6.25 -3.47
N ALA A 61 -11.76 -5.55 -4.56
CA ALA A 61 -10.40 -5.34 -5.05
C ALA A 61 -9.57 -4.48 -4.09
N PHE A 62 -10.01 -3.28 -3.68
CA PHE A 62 -9.19 -2.47 -2.77
C PHE A 62 -8.99 -3.16 -1.42
N SER A 63 -9.96 -3.96 -0.96
CA SER A 63 -9.81 -4.73 0.29
C SER A 63 -8.66 -5.74 0.22
N ALA A 64 -8.28 -6.20 -0.98
CA ALA A 64 -7.13 -7.06 -1.20
C ALA A 64 -5.77 -6.35 -1.04
N LEU A 65 -5.75 -5.02 -0.93
CA LEU A 65 -4.55 -4.25 -0.61
C LEU A 65 -4.19 -4.30 0.88
N GLN A 66 -5.06 -4.85 1.72
CA GLN A 66 -4.73 -5.09 3.13
C GLN A 66 -3.55 -6.08 3.25
N GLU A 67 -2.73 -5.89 4.29
CA GLU A 67 -1.58 -6.76 4.57
C GLU A 67 -2.02 -8.22 4.76
N ALA A 68 -3.07 -8.46 5.55
CA ALA A 68 -3.61 -9.78 5.85
C ALA A 68 -4.31 -10.49 4.66
N ALA A 69 -4.46 -9.83 3.51
CA ALA A 69 -5.02 -10.47 2.33
C ALA A 69 -4.04 -11.51 1.77
N GLY A 70 -4.56 -12.56 1.12
CA GLY A 70 -3.73 -13.57 0.48
C GLY A 70 -2.75 -12.97 -0.53
N VAL A 71 -1.59 -13.62 -0.72
CA VAL A 71 -0.49 -13.10 -1.57
C VAL A 71 -0.96 -12.73 -2.99
N CYS A 72 -1.89 -13.51 -3.57
CA CYS A 72 -2.43 -13.27 -4.91
C CYS A 72 -3.76 -12.49 -4.93
N ALA A 73 -4.32 -12.10 -3.78
CA ALA A 73 -5.67 -11.52 -3.72
C ALA A 73 -5.79 -10.21 -4.52
N GLN A 74 -4.73 -9.40 -4.57
CA GLN A 74 -4.71 -8.18 -5.38
C GLN A 74 -4.77 -8.50 -6.88
N GLN A 75 -4.04 -9.53 -7.33
CA GLN A 75 -4.09 -10.00 -8.71
C GLN A 75 -5.50 -10.51 -9.06
N ASP A 76 -6.11 -11.31 -8.17
CA ASP A 76 -7.49 -11.80 -8.35
C ASP A 76 -8.52 -10.66 -8.42
N GLY A 77 -8.30 -9.59 -7.64
CA GLY A 77 -9.09 -8.36 -7.70
C GLY A 77 -8.96 -7.66 -9.05
N ALA A 78 -7.74 -7.50 -9.55
CA ALA A 78 -7.48 -6.91 -10.87
C ALA A 78 -8.04 -7.78 -12.02
N ASP A 79 -7.96 -9.11 -11.88
CA ASP A 79 -8.57 -10.06 -12.81
C ASP A 79 -10.10 -9.90 -12.85
N SER A 80 -10.74 -9.72 -11.69
CA SER A 80 -12.18 -9.47 -11.60
C SER A 80 -12.58 -8.14 -12.24
N MET A 81 -11.72 -7.12 -12.13
CA MET A 81 -11.93 -5.83 -12.81
C MET A 81 -11.88 -5.98 -14.34
N ILE A 82 -10.93 -6.74 -14.88
CA ILE A 82 -10.82 -7.00 -16.32
C ILE A 82 -11.95 -7.90 -16.82
N ASP A 83 -12.35 -8.92 -16.06
CA ASP A 83 -13.50 -9.77 -16.38
C ASP A 83 -14.78 -8.94 -16.57
N LEU A 84 -14.96 -7.90 -15.74
CA LEU A 84 -16.08 -6.99 -15.88
C LEU A 84 -15.90 -6.05 -17.08
N ALA A 85 -14.69 -5.52 -17.31
CA ALA A 85 -14.40 -4.68 -18.47
C ALA A 85 -14.72 -5.39 -19.80
N LYS A 86 -14.43 -6.69 -19.90
CA LYS A 86 -14.72 -7.52 -21.07
C LYS A 86 -16.22 -7.64 -21.37
N GLN A 87 -17.09 -7.48 -20.37
CA GLN A 87 -18.54 -7.43 -20.55
C GLN A 87 -19.01 -6.09 -21.16
N PHE A 88 -18.20 -5.03 -21.02
CA PHE A 88 -18.45 -3.71 -21.56
C PHE A 88 -17.58 -3.41 -22.78
N ASN A 89 -17.52 -4.38 -23.70
CA ASN A 89 -16.75 -4.28 -24.95
C ASN A 89 -15.26 -3.99 -24.73
N SER A 90 -14.70 -4.58 -23.66
CA SER A 90 -13.30 -4.39 -23.27
C SER A 90 -12.95 -2.91 -23.11
N ASP A 91 -13.74 -2.19 -22.29
CA ASP A 91 -13.57 -0.76 -22.07
C ASP A 91 -12.10 -0.43 -21.73
N PRO A 92 -11.44 0.45 -22.50
CA PRO A 92 -10.00 0.66 -22.40
C PRO A 92 -9.61 1.36 -21.08
N ASP A 93 -10.46 2.22 -20.53
CA ASP A 93 -10.18 2.88 -19.25
C ASP A 93 -10.28 1.88 -18.11
N MET A 94 -11.28 1.00 -18.12
CA MET A 94 -11.41 -0.06 -17.12
C MET A 94 -10.19 -1.01 -17.13
N ILE A 95 -9.73 -1.43 -18.30
CA ILE A 95 -8.56 -2.32 -18.42
C ILE A 95 -7.30 -1.60 -17.95
N ARG A 96 -7.05 -0.38 -18.45
CA ARG A 96 -5.88 0.42 -18.08
C ARG A 96 -5.81 0.67 -16.57
N LEU A 97 -6.93 1.00 -15.95
CA LEU A 97 -7.01 1.24 -14.51
C LEU A 97 -6.86 -0.05 -13.68
N ALA A 98 -7.35 -1.20 -14.17
CA ALA A 98 -7.10 -2.48 -13.53
C ALA A 98 -5.61 -2.87 -13.58
N GLN A 99 -4.95 -2.59 -14.70
CA GLN A 99 -3.49 -2.79 -14.85
C GLN A 99 -2.69 -1.87 -13.92
N ILE A 100 -3.14 -0.64 -13.66
CA ILE A 100 -2.50 0.22 -12.65
C ILE A 100 -2.81 -0.31 -11.24
N PHE A 101 -4.04 -0.75 -10.98
CA PHE A 101 -4.46 -1.26 -9.67
C PHE A 101 -3.65 -2.49 -9.23
N VAL A 102 -3.37 -3.46 -10.12
CA VAL A 102 -2.53 -4.63 -9.76
C VAL A 102 -1.11 -4.21 -9.35
N GLN A 103 -0.71 -3.00 -9.74
CA GLN A 103 0.60 -2.44 -9.43
C GLN A 103 0.59 -1.55 -8.18
N GLN A 104 -0.57 -1.26 -7.60
CA GLN A 104 -0.71 -0.45 -6.40
C GLN A 104 0.04 -1.11 -5.23
N PRO A 105 0.85 -0.37 -4.44
CA PRO A 105 1.46 -0.93 -3.25
C PRO A 105 0.41 -1.41 -2.24
N ARG A 106 0.66 -2.61 -1.69
CA ARG A 106 -0.13 -3.18 -0.61
C ARG A 106 0.30 -2.61 0.73
N ASN A 107 -0.62 -2.62 1.68
CA ASN A 107 -0.35 -2.16 3.03
C ASN A 107 0.75 -2.99 3.68
N SER A 108 1.73 -2.31 4.28
CA SER A 108 2.82 -2.89 5.08
C SER A 108 2.94 -2.18 6.44
N PRO A 109 2.17 -2.59 7.45
CA PRO A 109 2.19 -1.99 8.78
C PRO A 109 3.48 -2.28 9.56
N GLU A 110 4.16 -3.40 9.32
CA GLU A 110 5.46 -3.72 9.93
C GLU A 110 6.65 -3.18 9.12
N LYS A 111 6.37 -2.42 8.07
CA LYS A 111 7.34 -1.87 7.13
C LYS A 111 8.15 -2.92 6.36
N LYS A 112 7.84 -4.22 6.37
CA LYS A 112 8.55 -5.16 5.47
C LYS A 112 8.00 -5.08 4.04
N GLN A 113 8.68 -5.66 3.07
CA GLN A 113 8.10 -5.78 1.73
C GLN A 113 6.97 -6.81 1.71
N ILE A 114 5.95 -6.55 0.89
CA ILE A 114 4.85 -7.50 0.69
C ILE A 114 5.20 -8.49 -0.42
N PRO A 115 5.09 -9.81 -0.19
CA PRO A 115 5.36 -10.83 -1.19
C PRO A 115 4.56 -10.69 -2.49
N TYR A 116 5.21 -11.01 -3.61
CA TYR A 116 4.64 -11.06 -4.96
C TYR A 116 3.88 -12.35 -5.20
N CYS A 117 2.72 -12.26 -5.87
CA CYS A 117 2.02 -13.44 -6.38
C CYS A 117 2.94 -14.26 -7.30
N GLN A 118 2.99 -15.57 -7.07
CA GLN A 118 3.81 -16.51 -7.83
C GLN A 118 2.97 -17.38 -8.79
N VAL A 119 1.78 -16.89 -9.14
CA VAL A 119 0.85 -17.55 -10.05
C VAL A 119 0.56 -16.59 -11.20
N ALA A 120 0.52 -17.11 -12.43
CA ALA A 120 0.16 -16.30 -13.59
C ALA A 120 -1.27 -15.74 -13.45
N PRO A 121 -1.53 -14.50 -13.90
CA PRO A 121 -2.87 -13.93 -13.86
C PRO A 121 -3.83 -14.72 -14.77
N LYS A 122 -5.13 -14.65 -14.45
CA LYS A 122 -6.16 -15.24 -15.30
C LYS A 122 -6.26 -14.48 -16.63
N ASN A 123 -6.18 -13.16 -16.58
CA ASN A 123 -6.31 -12.28 -17.74
C ASN A 123 -4.93 -11.89 -18.30
N PRO A 124 -4.67 -12.14 -19.60
CA PRO A 124 -3.36 -11.86 -20.21
C PRO A 124 -3.00 -10.38 -20.21
N GLU A 125 -3.97 -9.48 -20.06
CA GLU A 125 -3.75 -8.04 -19.89
C GLU A 125 -2.92 -7.69 -18.64
N LEU A 126 -2.80 -8.61 -17.67
CA LEU A 126 -1.99 -8.44 -16.46
C LEU A 126 -0.62 -9.12 -16.53
N ASN A 127 -0.27 -9.79 -17.64
CA ASN A 127 0.99 -10.51 -17.75
C ASN A 127 2.18 -9.56 -17.53
N GLY A 128 3.11 -9.97 -16.67
CA GLY A 128 4.30 -9.19 -16.34
C GLY A 128 4.06 -8.01 -15.40
N LEU A 129 2.82 -7.76 -14.97
CA LEU A 129 2.49 -6.73 -13.98
C LEU A 129 2.55 -7.30 -12.55
N PHE A 130 3.04 -6.49 -11.62
CA PHE A 130 3.17 -6.83 -10.20
C PHE A 130 3.19 -5.54 -9.36
N HIS A 131 2.84 -5.61 -8.08
CA HIS A 131 2.76 -4.43 -7.21
C HIS A 131 4.09 -3.72 -7.01
N CYS A 132 4.04 -2.39 -6.93
CA CYS A 132 5.09 -1.59 -6.33
C CYS A 132 5.14 -1.85 -4.82
N GLN A 133 6.23 -1.45 -4.16
CA GLN A 133 6.28 -1.34 -2.70
C GLN A 133 6.17 0.12 -2.27
N PHE A 134 5.81 0.37 -1.01
CA PHE A 134 5.91 1.70 -0.43
C PHE A 134 7.36 2.07 -0.12
N ALA A 135 7.70 3.36 -0.22
CA ALA A 135 9.05 3.86 0.02
C ALA A 135 9.50 3.68 1.47
N GLY A 136 8.56 3.66 2.42
CA GLY A 136 8.81 3.38 3.82
C GLY A 136 9.08 1.90 4.14
N SER A 137 9.04 1.00 3.15
CA SER A 137 9.38 -0.41 3.36
C SER A 137 10.88 -0.64 3.57
N ASP A 138 11.22 -1.59 4.42
CA ASP A 138 12.52 -2.20 4.60
C ASP A 138 12.79 -3.16 3.43
N PHE A 139 13.65 -2.72 2.51
CA PHE A 139 14.04 -3.49 1.33
C PHE A 139 14.97 -4.67 1.63
N THR A 140 15.28 -4.94 2.90
CA THR A 140 16.08 -6.10 3.33
C THR A 140 15.25 -7.28 3.80
N SER A 141 13.94 -7.10 3.99
CA SER A 141 13.04 -8.14 4.51
C SER A 141 11.69 -8.17 3.81
N PHE A 142 11.06 -9.35 3.81
CA PHE A 142 9.70 -9.60 3.32
C PHE A 142 8.83 -10.17 4.44
N GLU A 143 7.53 -9.90 4.37
CA GLU A 143 6.54 -10.62 5.18
C GLU A 143 6.43 -12.09 4.78
N GLY A 144 5.92 -12.93 5.69
CA GLY A 144 5.56 -14.32 5.38
C GLY A 144 6.74 -15.30 5.20
N ASP A 145 6.50 -16.36 4.43
CA ASP A 145 7.35 -17.57 4.35
C ASP A 145 8.49 -17.50 3.31
N GLN A 146 8.88 -16.28 2.91
CA GLN A 146 9.93 -15.98 1.92
C GLN A 146 9.63 -16.44 0.49
N THR A 147 8.44 -17.00 0.22
CA THR A 147 7.98 -17.21 -1.15
C THR A 147 7.56 -15.88 -1.76
N GLY A 148 7.91 -15.65 -3.03
CA GLY A 148 7.54 -14.41 -3.72
C GLY A 148 8.33 -13.17 -3.29
N ASN A 149 9.60 -13.31 -2.89
CA ASN A 149 10.50 -12.18 -2.65
C ASN A 149 10.96 -11.48 -3.95
N VAL A 150 10.64 -12.05 -5.11
CA VAL A 150 10.90 -11.48 -6.43
C VAL A 150 9.64 -11.68 -7.28
N PRO A 151 9.28 -10.73 -8.17
CA PRO A 151 8.12 -10.90 -9.04
C PRO A 151 8.22 -12.17 -9.90
N LEU A 152 7.06 -12.75 -10.20
CA LEU A 152 6.97 -13.96 -11.02
C LEU A 152 7.73 -13.80 -12.33
N GLY A 153 8.60 -14.76 -12.64
CA GLY A 153 9.38 -14.77 -13.88
C GLY A 153 10.62 -13.88 -13.86
N LEU A 154 10.87 -13.11 -12.79
CA LEU A 154 12.09 -12.34 -12.61
C LEU A 154 13.07 -13.06 -11.68
N THR A 155 14.36 -12.75 -11.85
CA THR A 155 15.44 -13.23 -10.96
C THR A 155 15.90 -12.16 -9.96
N SER A 156 15.61 -10.89 -10.25
CA SER A 156 15.87 -9.75 -9.37
C SER A 156 14.98 -8.56 -9.77
N LEU A 157 14.81 -7.61 -8.87
CA LEU A 157 14.12 -6.35 -9.09
C LEU A 157 15.06 -5.20 -8.74
N SER A 158 15.31 -4.30 -9.70
CA SER A 158 16.19 -3.15 -9.51
C SER A 158 15.61 -1.93 -10.25
N PRO A 159 15.38 -0.81 -9.54
CA PRO A 159 15.57 -0.61 -8.11
C PRO A 159 14.58 -1.40 -7.22
N PRO A 160 14.93 -1.74 -5.97
CA PRO A 160 14.00 -2.39 -5.05
C PRO A 160 12.69 -1.61 -4.90
N GLY A 161 11.57 -2.32 -4.84
CA GLY A 161 10.24 -1.73 -4.67
C GLY A 161 9.62 -1.09 -5.91
N SER A 162 10.34 -1.03 -7.04
CA SER A 162 9.75 -0.58 -8.31
C SER A 162 8.69 -1.56 -8.82
N CYS A 163 7.86 -1.08 -9.73
CA CYS A 163 6.98 -1.91 -10.55
C CYS A 163 7.01 -1.39 -11.99
N PRO A 164 6.45 -2.12 -12.96
CA PRO A 164 6.51 -1.70 -14.35
C PRO A 164 5.98 -0.27 -14.59
N ALA A 165 4.86 0.10 -13.97
CA ALA A 165 4.29 1.45 -14.04
C ALA A 165 5.19 2.52 -13.41
N LYS A 166 6.03 2.15 -12.44
CA LYS A 166 6.93 3.06 -11.73
C LYS A 166 8.34 2.46 -11.64
N PRO A 167 9.10 2.50 -12.74
CA PRO A 167 10.38 1.80 -12.86
C PRO A 167 11.53 2.50 -12.12
N ASP A 168 11.32 3.74 -11.67
CA ASP A 168 12.33 4.56 -11.00
C ASP A 168 12.45 4.29 -9.49
N GLY A 169 11.56 3.47 -8.92
CA GLY A 169 11.60 3.10 -7.51
C GLY A 169 10.21 2.95 -6.87
N PRO A 170 10.17 2.82 -5.53
CA PRO A 170 8.93 2.59 -4.81
C PRO A 170 7.98 3.79 -4.89
N VAL A 171 6.73 3.56 -4.49
CA VAL A 171 5.71 4.60 -4.38
C VAL A 171 5.88 5.34 -3.05
N PRO A 172 5.88 6.68 -3.02
CA PRO A 172 5.92 7.43 -1.77
C PRO A 172 4.77 7.07 -0.84
N ASP A 173 5.03 7.03 0.47
CA ASP A 173 4.02 6.77 1.49
C ASP A 173 2.85 7.77 1.38
N GLY A 174 1.61 7.29 1.51
CA GLY A 174 0.41 8.11 1.40
C GLY A 174 -0.01 8.45 -0.04
N VAL A 175 0.69 7.96 -1.06
CA VAL A 175 0.40 8.25 -2.47
C VAL A 175 -0.22 7.04 -3.18
N GLN A 176 -1.27 7.29 -3.96
CA GLN A 176 -1.86 6.29 -4.85
C GLN A 176 -1.09 6.24 -6.17
N LEU A 177 -0.83 5.04 -6.71
CA LEU A 177 -0.07 4.89 -7.95
C LEU A 177 -0.78 5.57 -9.12
N ASN A 178 -2.11 5.48 -9.21
CA ASN A 178 -2.92 6.11 -10.25
C ASN A 178 -2.88 7.65 -10.26
N THR A 179 -2.35 8.30 -9.22
CA THR A 179 -2.11 9.76 -9.24
C THR A 179 -0.72 10.13 -9.74
N LEU A 180 0.19 9.16 -9.84
CA LEU A 180 1.56 9.34 -10.33
C LEU A 180 1.71 8.96 -11.80
N VAL A 181 0.88 8.02 -12.27
CA VAL A 181 1.03 7.41 -13.59
C VAL A 181 -0.31 7.33 -14.31
N THR A 182 -0.27 7.51 -15.62
CA THR A 182 -1.44 7.30 -16.50
C THR A 182 -1.36 5.98 -17.26
N GLU A 183 -0.14 5.49 -17.47
CA GLU A 183 0.16 4.26 -18.18
C GLU A 183 0.64 3.18 -17.20
N PRO A 184 0.21 1.91 -17.37
CA PRO A 184 0.58 0.81 -16.49
C PRO A 184 2.00 0.24 -16.76
N VAL A 185 2.61 0.60 -17.88
CA VAL A 185 3.65 -0.13 -18.64
C VAL A 185 4.39 -1.29 -17.97
N ALA A 186 4.05 -2.54 -18.35
CA ALA A 186 5.04 -3.54 -18.77
C ALA A 186 4.79 -3.85 -20.26
N VAL A 187 5.86 -4.12 -21.03
CA VAL A 187 5.84 -4.41 -22.49
C VAL A 187 5.77 -5.90 -22.74
#